data_AF-A0A432JQV1-F1
#
_entry.id   AF-A0A432JQV1-F1
#
_cell.length_a   1.000
_cell.length_b   1.000
_cell.length_c   1.000
_cell.angle_alpha   90.00
_cell.angle_beta   90.00
_cell.angle_gamma   90.00
#
_symmetry.space_group_name_H-M   'P 1'
#
loop_
_entity.id
_entity.type
_entity.pdbx_description
1 polymer ?
#
loop_
_entity_poly.entity_id
_entity_poly.type
_entity_poly.pdbx_seq_one_letter_code
_entity_poly.pdbx_strand_id
1 'polypeptide(L)'
;MPPTGEDWLALTTEETLEPEIAICDPHHHFWVHRPEPVDYQRYLLPELAGDVNSGHNVRSTVFIEVRCEYRTDGPEEMRPVGEVEYVQTISDASAAGDYGPTKAAAAIIGHADLKLGEGVRPVLEAMQAASPNRFRGVRHSVGWDESPELANREIKGALGADAYRAGAKVL
;
A
#
# COMPACT_ATOMS: atom_id res chain seq x y z
N MET A 1 -1.71 -19.51 26.85
CA MET A 1 -2.40 -18.40 26.14
C MET A 1 -3.03 -18.99 24.88
N PRO A 2 -4.11 -18.42 24.32
CA PRO A 2 -4.58 -18.84 22.99
C PRO A 2 -3.43 -18.68 21.98
N PRO A 3 -3.36 -19.53 20.93
CA PRO A 3 -2.37 -19.35 19.87
C PRO A 3 -2.58 -17.99 19.20
N THR A 4 -1.49 -17.38 18.76
CA THR A 4 -1.47 -16.09 18.04
C THR A 4 -0.57 -16.20 16.81
N GLY A 5 -0.57 -15.20 15.93
CA GLY A 5 0.29 -15.21 14.74
C GLY A 5 0.10 -16.45 13.87
N GLU A 6 1.23 -17.03 13.44
CA GLU A 6 1.29 -18.25 12.63
C GLU A 6 0.68 -19.48 13.31
N ASP A 7 0.84 -19.63 14.64
CA ASP A 7 0.25 -20.76 15.37
C ASP A 7 -1.29 -20.70 15.33
N TRP A 8 -1.86 -19.49 15.30
CA TRP A 8 -3.30 -19.30 15.14
C TRP A 8 -3.74 -19.59 13.71
N LEU A 9 -3.01 -19.09 12.70
CA LEU A 9 -3.30 -19.35 11.28
C LEU A 9 -3.24 -20.85 10.94
N ALA A 10 -2.32 -21.59 11.57
CA ALA A 10 -2.15 -23.02 11.37
C ALA A 10 -3.25 -23.90 11.99
N LEU A 11 -4.20 -23.33 12.74
CA LEU A 11 -5.31 -24.10 13.33
C LEU A 11 -6.25 -24.71 12.30
N THR A 12 -6.30 -24.16 11.09
CA THR A 12 -7.13 -24.68 10.00
C THR A 12 -6.42 -24.48 8.69
N THR A 13 -6.32 -25.56 7.91
CA THR A 13 -5.78 -25.53 6.56
C THR A 13 -6.88 -25.94 5.60
N GLU A 14 -7.14 -25.08 4.62
CA GLU A 14 -8.12 -25.33 3.57
C GLU A 14 -7.40 -25.81 2.30
N GLU A 15 -8.08 -26.61 1.48
CA GLU A 15 -7.56 -27.04 0.19
C GLU A 15 -7.57 -25.86 -0.80
N THR A 16 -6.45 -25.64 -1.50
CA THR A 16 -6.39 -24.62 -2.56
C THR A 16 -7.32 -25.01 -3.71
N LEU A 17 -8.32 -24.18 -3.96
CA LEU A 17 -9.23 -24.34 -5.08
C LEU A 17 -8.66 -23.70 -6.34
N GLU A 18 -8.80 -24.39 -7.48
CA GLU A 18 -8.42 -23.93 -8.83
C GLU A 18 -7.01 -23.29 -8.87
N PRO A 19 -5.97 -24.02 -8.41
CA PRO A 19 -4.62 -23.50 -8.26
C PRO A 19 -3.97 -23.05 -9.57
N GLU A 20 -4.54 -23.38 -10.73
CA GLU A 20 -4.10 -22.93 -12.04
C GLU A 20 -4.59 -21.53 -12.41
N ILE A 21 -5.65 -21.01 -11.78
CA ILE A 21 -6.22 -19.69 -12.12
C ILE A 21 -5.24 -18.59 -11.71
N ALA A 22 -4.82 -17.79 -12.69
CA ALA A 22 -3.96 -16.65 -12.43
C ALA A 22 -4.72 -15.55 -11.68
N ILE A 23 -4.17 -15.15 -10.53
CA ILE A 23 -4.76 -14.13 -9.66
C ILE A 23 -3.88 -12.88 -9.66
N CYS A 24 -4.53 -11.72 -9.70
CA CYS A 24 -3.92 -10.47 -9.28
C CYS A 24 -4.52 -10.09 -7.93
N ASP A 25 -3.70 -9.99 -6.89
CA ASP A 25 -4.12 -9.41 -5.61
C ASP A 25 -4.13 -7.88 -5.76
N PRO A 26 -5.30 -7.23 -5.77
CA PRO A 26 -5.39 -5.80 -6.05
C PRO A 26 -5.08 -4.92 -4.82
N HIS A 27 -4.81 -5.50 -3.65
CA HIS A 27 -4.61 -4.71 -2.44
C HIS A 27 -3.78 -5.46 -1.39
N HIS A 28 -2.52 -5.05 -1.25
CA HIS A 28 -1.71 -5.33 -0.07
C HIS A 28 -0.93 -4.09 0.37
N HIS A 29 -0.27 -4.19 1.52
CA HIS A 29 0.59 -3.15 2.07
C HIS A 29 1.98 -3.73 2.36
N PHE A 30 2.97 -2.86 2.51
CA PHE A 30 4.29 -3.19 3.06
C PHE A 30 4.61 -2.23 4.19
N TRP A 31 5.21 -2.73 5.27
CA TRP A 31 5.68 -1.88 6.37
C TRP A 31 6.91 -2.47 7.04
N VAL A 32 7.86 -1.60 7.40
CA VAL A 32 9.06 -1.99 8.17
C VAL A 32 8.74 -2.17 9.65
N HIS A 33 7.79 -1.39 10.16
CA HIS A 33 7.37 -1.43 11.55
C HIS A 33 5.92 -0.93 11.71
N ARG A 34 5.15 -1.64 12.52
CA ARG A 34 3.88 -1.20 13.11
C ARG A 34 3.92 -1.47 14.61
N PRO A 35 3.27 -0.62 15.43
CA PRO A 35 3.31 -0.79 16.88
C PRO A 35 2.59 -2.06 17.32
N GLU A 36 1.46 -2.39 16.70
CA GLU A 36 0.62 -3.53 17.05
C GLU A 36 -0.08 -4.10 15.79
N PRO A 37 -0.42 -5.40 15.79
CA PRO A 37 -0.12 -6.42 16.82
C PRO A 37 1.35 -6.87 16.80
N VAL A 38 1.85 -7.42 17.92
CA VAL A 38 3.25 -7.90 18.05
C VAL A 38 3.63 -8.91 16.96
N ASP A 39 2.71 -9.80 16.60
CA ASP A 39 2.98 -10.85 15.61
C ASP A 39 3.06 -10.34 14.17
N TYR A 40 2.64 -9.09 13.90
CA TYR A 40 2.55 -8.52 12.55
C TYR A 40 3.22 -7.14 12.45
N GLN A 41 4.23 -6.89 13.28
CA GLN A 41 4.91 -5.59 13.30
C GLN A 41 5.69 -5.30 12.03
N ARG A 42 6.02 -6.30 11.20
CA ARG A 42 6.71 -6.12 9.92
C ARG A 42 6.05 -6.95 8.85
N TYR A 43 5.94 -6.39 7.65
CA TYR A 43 5.45 -7.11 6.47
C TYR A 43 6.15 -6.58 5.23
N LEU A 44 7.09 -7.36 4.69
CA LEU A 44 7.89 -7.07 3.51
C LEU A 44 7.87 -8.29 2.57
N LEU A 45 8.81 -8.38 1.63
CA LEU A 45 8.85 -9.49 0.66
C LEU A 45 8.88 -10.90 1.27
N PRO A 46 9.62 -11.18 2.36
CA PRO A 46 9.61 -12.53 2.94
C PRO A 46 8.22 -12.95 3.41
N GLU A 47 7.50 -12.04 4.07
CA GLU A 47 6.13 -12.30 4.56
C GLU A 47 5.16 -12.45 3.39
N LEU A 48 5.16 -11.51 2.45
CA LEU A 48 4.30 -11.61 1.27
C LEU A 48 4.58 -12.89 0.47
N ALA A 49 5.85 -13.28 0.31
CA ALA A 49 6.23 -14.49 -0.39
C ALA A 49 5.70 -15.75 0.32
N GLY A 50 5.64 -15.76 1.66
CA GLY A 50 5.00 -16.82 2.42
C GLY A 50 3.52 -16.95 2.07
N ASP A 51 2.82 -15.82 1.99
CA ASP A 51 1.38 -15.78 1.72
C ASP A 51 1.06 -16.14 0.26
N VAL A 52 1.71 -15.50 -0.71
CA VAL A 52 1.35 -15.64 -2.13
C VAL A 52 1.86 -16.94 -2.77
N ASN A 53 2.81 -17.62 -2.14
CA ASN A 53 3.29 -18.94 -2.57
C ASN A 53 2.67 -20.09 -1.77
N SER A 54 1.62 -19.84 -0.98
CA SER A 54 0.97 -20.83 -0.12
C SER A 54 0.06 -21.83 -0.87
N GLY A 55 -0.20 -21.60 -2.15
CA GLY A 55 -0.91 -22.56 -3.02
C GLY A 55 -1.59 -21.91 -4.22
N HIS A 56 -2.27 -20.79 -4.01
CA HIS A 56 -2.94 -20.07 -5.11
C HIS A 56 -1.94 -19.47 -6.10
N ASN A 57 -2.33 -19.41 -7.37
CA ASN A 57 -1.49 -18.88 -8.44
C ASN A 57 -1.58 -17.35 -8.55
N VAL A 58 -1.15 -16.66 -7.49
CA VAL A 58 -1.00 -15.20 -7.46
C VAL A 58 0.19 -14.83 -8.35
N ARG A 59 -0.05 -14.05 -9.41
CA ARG A 59 0.99 -13.66 -10.38
C ARG A 59 1.49 -12.24 -10.18
N SER A 60 0.65 -11.40 -9.60
CA SER A 60 0.97 -10.00 -9.35
C SER A 60 0.18 -9.47 -8.18
N THR A 61 0.74 -8.46 -7.52
CA THR A 61 0.03 -7.74 -6.46
C THR A 61 0.07 -6.23 -6.72
N VAL A 62 -0.85 -5.48 -6.11
CA VAL A 62 -0.87 -4.02 -6.13
C VAL A 62 -0.64 -3.50 -4.72
N PHE A 63 0.39 -2.66 -4.56
CA PHE A 63 0.67 -2.00 -3.29
C PHE A 63 -0.21 -0.76 -3.13
N ILE A 64 -0.76 -0.59 -1.94
CA ILE A 64 -1.53 0.58 -1.55
C ILE A 64 -0.81 1.33 -0.42
N GLU A 65 -0.75 2.67 -0.50
CA GLU A 65 -0.12 3.53 0.50
C GLU A 65 -0.48 3.16 1.93
N VAL A 66 0.48 3.32 2.83
CA VAL A 66 0.29 3.00 4.26
C VAL A 66 1.08 3.92 5.18
N ARG A 67 1.68 4.98 4.62
CA ARG A 67 2.53 5.95 5.32
C ARG A 67 3.83 5.35 5.84
N CYS A 68 4.38 4.37 5.13
CA CYS A 68 5.68 3.78 5.42
C CYS A 68 6.80 4.51 4.65
N GLU A 69 7.98 4.66 5.27
CA GLU A 69 9.18 5.22 4.61
C GLU A 69 8.95 6.56 3.89
N TYR A 70 8.15 7.44 4.47
CA TYR A 70 8.08 8.83 4.01
C TYR A 70 9.45 9.50 4.15
N ARG A 71 9.79 10.41 3.23
CA ARG A 71 11.01 11.22 3.36
C ARG A 71 10.97 11.99 4.68
N THR A 72 12.11 12.08 5.34
CA THR A 72 12.23 12.71 6.67
C THR A 72 12.51 14.22 6.60
N ASP A 73 12.81 14.73 5.41
CA ASP A 73 13.11 16.13 5.12
C ASP A 73 12.27 16.67 3.93
N GLY A 74 12.47 17.94 3.61
CA GLY A 74 11.75 18.63 2.54
C GLY A 74 10.32 19.08 2.88
N PRO A 75 9.60 19.65 1.88
CA PRO A 75 8.21 20.07 2.02
C PRO A 75 7.30 18.90 2.43
N GLU A 76 6.31 19.16 3.28
CA GLU A 76 5.44 18.14 3.86
C GLU A 76 4.71 17.34 2.79
N GLU A 77 4.19 18.03 1.77
CA GLU A 77 3.47 17.47 0.63
C GLU A 77 4.33 16.54 -0.24
N MET A 78 5.66 16.66 -0.17
CA MET A 78 6.61 15.84 -0.94
C MET A 78 7.12 14.61 -0.18
N ARG A 79 6.88 14.53 1.13
CA ARG A 79 7.33 13.38 1.93
C ARG A 79 6.76 12.04 1.48
N PRO A 80 5.48 11.94 1.06
CA PRO A 80 4.90 10.68 0.57
C PRO A 80 5.58 10.08 -0.67
N VAL A 81 6.37 10.86 -1.42
CA VAL A 81 7.16 10.34 -2.55
C VAL A 81 8.15 9.26 -2.07
N GLY A 82 8.65 9.37 -0.83
CA GLY A 82 9.55 8.38 -0.23
C GLY A 82 8.97 6.97 -0.16
N GLU A 83 7.67 6.84 0.10
CA GLU A 83 7.01 5.53 0.13
C GLU A 83 7.03 4.88 -1.27
N VAL A 84 6.80 5.68 -2.32
CA VAL A 84 6.83 5.20 -3.71
C VAL A 84 8.25 4.76 -4.09
N GLU A 85 9.28 5.53 -3.70
CA GLU A 85 10.69 5.18 -3.92
C GLU A 85 11.08 3.88 -3.21
N TYR A 86 10.61 3.71 -1.97
CA TYR A 86 10.86 2.53 -1.17
C TYR A 86 10.20 1.28 -1.77
N VAL A 87 8.91 1.38 -2.11
CA VAL A 87 8.17 0.25 -2.71
C VAL A 87 8.68 -0.08 -4.11
N GLN A 88 9.15 0.91 -4.87
CA GLN A 88 9.84 0.68 -6.15
C GLN A 88 11.05 -0.25 -5.96
N THR A 89 11.88 -0.01 -4.93
CA THR A 89 13.04 -0.85 -4.59
C THR A 89 12.61 -2.29 -4.23
N ILE A 90 11.56 -2.43 -3.42
CA ILE A 90 10.96 -3.75 -3.10
C ILE A 90 10.48 -4.46 -4.36
N SER A 91 9.80 -3.75 -5.26
CA SER A 91 9.24 -4.31 -6.48
C SER A 91 10.30 -4.79 -7.47
N ASP A 92 11.46 -4.14 -7.49
CA ASP A 92 12.61 -4.57 -8.31
C ASP A 92 13.26 -5.83 -7.73
N ALA A 93 13.40 -5.93 -6.41
CA ALA A 93 13.89 -7.14 -5.75
C ALA A 93 12.97 -8.35 -5.98
N SER A 94 11.64 -8.16 -5.91
CA SER A 94 10.69 -9.22 -6.27
C SER A 94 10.81 -9.63 -7.74
N ALA A 95 10.95 -8.66 -8.66
CA ALA A 95 11.07 -8.95 -10.09
C ALA A 95 12.37 -9.70 -10.46
N ALA A 96 13.40 -9.67 -9.61
CA ALA A 96 14.60 -10.48 -9.78
C ALA A 96 14.35 -11.99 -9.58
N GLY A 97 13.25 -12.37 -8.92
CA GLY A 97 12.78 -13.76 -8.81
C GLY A 97 13.16 -14.49 -7.52
N ASP A 98 13.91 -13.86 -6.62
CA ASP A 98 14.38 -14.48 -5.36
C ASP A 98 13.24 -14.84 -4.39
N TYR A 99 12.05 -14.29 -4.60
CA TYR A 99 10.86 -14.45 -3.74
C TYR A 99 9.73 -15.24 -4.40
N GLY A 100 10.04 -16.00 -5.45
CA GLY A 100 9.08 -16.78 -6.22
C GLY A 100 8.57 -16.04 -7.47
N PRO A 101 7.60 -16.64 -8.19
CA PRO A 101 7.17 -16.15 -9.50
C PRO A 101 6.25 -14.91 -9.45
N THR A 102 5.76 -14.54 -8.27
CA THR A 102 4.86 -13.39 -8.08
C THR A 102 5.60 -12.07 -8.27
N LYS A 103 5.03 -11.19 -9.10
CA LYS A 103 5.49 -9.81 -9.24
C LYS A 103 4.86 -8.95 -8.14
N ALA A 104 5.54 -8.84 -7.00
CA ALA A 104 5.08 -8.00 -5.91
C ALA A 104 5.03 -6.53 -6.33
N ALA A 105 3.94 -5.85 -5.96
CA ALA A 105 3.69 -4.44 -6.27
C ALA A 105 3.91 -4.11 -7.75
N ALA A 106 3.36 -4.95 -8.64
CA ALA A 106 3.34 -4.71 -10.08
C ALA A 106 2.67 -3.38 -10.46
N ALA A 107 1.82 -2.85 -9.57
CA ALA A 107 1.42 -1.45 -9.53
C ALA A 107 1.53 -0.88 -8.10
N ILE A 108 1.77 0.43 -8.01
CA ILE A 108 1.93 1.20 -6.79
C ILE A 108 0.88 2.32 -6.77
N ILE A 109 0.07 2.34 -5.71
CA ILE A 109 -0.87 3.41 -5.39
C ILE A 109 -0.31 4.20 -4.21
N GLY A 110 0.20 5.41 -4.47
CA GLY A 110 0.82 6.28 -3.46
C GLY A 110 -0.20 7.15 -2.70
N HIS A 111 0.29 8.08 -1.89
CA HIS A 111 -0.54 9.07 -1.20
C HIS A 111 -0.20 10.50 -1.65
N ALA A 112 -1.19 11.25 -2.15
CA ALA A 112 -1.04 12.69 -2.37
C ALA A 112 -2.19 13.44 -1.67
N ASP A 113 -1.89 14.56 -1.02
CA ASP A 113 -2.92 15.38 -0.39
C ASP A 113 -3.70 16.15 -1.46
N LEU A 114 -4.89 15.64 -1.82
CA LEU A 114 -5.75 16.27 -2.81
C LEU A 114 -6.31 17.63 -2.33
N LYS A 115 -6.23 17.96 -1.04
CA LYS A 115 -6.64 19.26 -0.50
C LYS A 115 -5.74 20.41 -0.97
N LEU A 116 -4.58 20.12 -1.57
CA LEU A 116 -3.70 21.12 -2.20
C LEU A 116 -4.30 21.72 -3.49
N GLY A 117 -5.42 21.18 -4.00
CA GLY A 117 -5.98 21.62 -5.27
C GLY A 117 -5.01 21.34 -6.42
N GLU A 118 -4.92 22.27 -7.38
CA GLU A 118 -3.97 22.14 -8.50
C GLU A 118 -2.50 22.04 -8.05
N GLY A 119 -2.19 22.49 -6.83
CA GLY A 119 -0.88 22.37 -6.20
C GLY A 119 -0.44 20.94 -5.93
N VAL A 120 -1.31 19.94 -6.09
CA VAL A 120 -0.93 18.52 -5.98
C VAL A 120 -0.12 18.02 -7.18
N ARG A 121 -0.17 18.71 -8.33
CA ARG A 121 0.49 18.29 -9.58
C ARG A 121 1.98 17.95 -9.41
N PRO A 122 2.82 18.79 -8.76
CA PRO A 122 4.24 18.47 -8.59
C PRO A 122 4.49 17.20 -7.77
N VAL A 123 3.61 16.89 -6.81
CA VAL A 123 3.70 15.66 -6.00
C VAL A 123 3.45 14.43 -6.88
N LEU A 124 2.40 14.47 -7.70
CA LEU A 124 2.05 13.38 -8.62
C LEU A 124 3.15 13.15 -9.67
N GLU A 125 3.71 14.24 -10.22
CA GLU A 125 4.85 14.16 -11.15
C GLU A 125 6.10 13.57 -10.48
N ALA A 126 6.37 13.94 -9.23
CA ALA A 126 7.47 13.37 -8.44
C ALA A 126 7.27 11.87 -8.16
N MET A 127 6.05 11.44 -7.83
CA MET A 127 5.72 10.02 -7.66
C MET A 127 5.87 9.22 -8.96
N GLN A 128 5.41 9.79 -10.07
CA GLN A 128 5.56 9.20 -11.39
C GLN A 128 7.04 9.08 -11.78
N ALA A 129 7.88 10.06 -11.40
CA ALA A 129 9.32 9.99 -11.61
C ALA A 129 10.01 8.97 -10.68
N ALA A 130 9.54 8.82 -9.44
CA ALA A 130 10.05 7.85 -8.46
C ALA A 130 9.78 6.40 -8.88
N SER A 131 8.64 6.13 -9.53
CA SER A 131 8.32 4.82 -10.09
C SER A 131 7.70 4.95 -11.49
N PRO A 132 8.52 5.16 -12.54
CA PRO A 132 8.03 5.43 -13.89
C PRO A 132 7.25 4.25 -14.48
N ASN A 133 7.56 3.04 -14.06
CA ASN A 133 6.98 1.82 -14.58
C ASN A 133 5.86 1.23 -13.73
N ARG A 134 5.72 1.59 -12.44
CA ARG A 134 4.73 0.97 -11.53
C ARG A 134 3.79 1.94 -10.83
N PHE A 135 4.10 3.25 -10.73
CA PHE A 135 3.13 4.20 -10.18
C PHE A 135 1.88 4.29 -11.08
N ARG A 136 0.69 4.14 -10.48
CA ARG A 136 -0.59 4.09 -11.21
C ARG A 136 -1.71 4.94 -10.62
N GLY A 137 -1.46 5.65 -9.53
CA GLY A 137 -2.45 6.53 -8.93
C GLY A 137 -2.22 6.74 -7.45
N VAL A 138 -3.23 7.29 -6.79
CA VAL A 138 -3.16 7.61 -5.37
C VAL A 138 -4.37 7.10 -4.60
N ARG A 139 -4.19 6.88 -3.30
CA ARG A 139 -5.27 6.74 -2.32
C ARG A 139 -5.17 7.89 -1.31
N HIS A 140 -6.31 8.50 -1.05
CA HIS A 140 -6.48 9.46 0.03
C HIS A 140 -7.50 8.88 1.01
N SER A 141 -7.03 8.47 2.19
CA SER A 141 -7.91 7.98 3.25
C SER A 141 -8.85 9.10 3.73
N VAL A 142 -10.15 8.97 3.47
CA VAL A 142 -11.17 10.02 3.71
C VAL A 142 -12.16 9.67 4.82
N GLY A 143 -11.84 8.66 5.63
CA GLY A 143 -12.69 8.20 6.72
C GLY A 143 -12.90 9.29 7.77
N TRP A 144 -14.17 9.64 7.99
CA TRP A 144 -14.60 10.56 9.04
C TRP A 144 -15.94 10.10 9.62
N ASP A 145 -16.10 10.24 10.94
CA ASP A 145 -17.32 9.93 11.69
C ASP A 145 -17.50 10.90 12.88
N GLU A 146 -18.75 11.06 13.35
CA GLU A 146 -19.10 11.85 14.55
C GLU A 146 -18.83 11.09 15.85
N SER A 147 -18.79 9.76 15.79
CA SER A 147 -18.51 8.90 16.93
C SER A 147 -17.08 9.12 17.44
N PRO A 148 -16.89 9.41 18.75
CA PRO A 148 -15.56 9.53 19.33
C PRO A 148 -14.81 8.19 19.42
N GLU A 149 -15.49 7.07 19.20
CA GLU A 149 -14.90 5.73 19.20
C GLU A 149 -14.11 5.44 17.90
N LEU A 150 -14.36 6.23 16.84
CA LEU A 150 -13.74 6.03 15.54
C LEU A 150 -12.62 7.05 15.31
N ALA A 151 -11.47 6.55 14.86
CA ALA A 151 -10.35 7.40 14.50
C ALA A 151 -10.63 8.11 13.17
N ASN A 152 -10.73 9.44 13.23
CA ASN A 152 -10.86 10.28 12.04
C ASN A 152 -9.54 10.33 11.27
N ARG A 153 -9.60 9.99 9.98
CA ARG A 153 -8.45 10.05 9.05
C ARG A 153 -8.43 11.31 8.22
N GLU A 154 -9.54 12.06 8.20
CA GLU A 154 -9.69 13.29 7.44
C GLU A 154 -10.78 14.19 8.07
N ILE A 155 -10.98 15.40 7.53
CA ILE A 155 -12.02 16.35 7.97
C ILE A 155 -13.42 16.00 7.45
N LYS A 156 -14.47 16.43 8.19
CA LYS A 156 -15.87 16.31 7.77
C LYS A 156 -16.07 16.94 6.39
N GLY A 157 -16.65 16.17 5.46
CA GLY A 157 -17.02 16.68 4.14
C GLY A 157 -15.84 16.95 3.19
N ALA A 158 -14.67 16.37 3.43
CA ALA A 158 -13.47 16.59 2.61
C ALA A 158 -13.71 16.42 1.10
N LEU A 159 -14.42 15.38 0.68
CA LEU A 159 -14.75 15.10 -0.74
C LEU A 159 -15.62 16.20 -1.40
N GLY A 160 -16.32 16.99 -0.59
CA GLY A 160 -17.15 18.10 -1.04
C GLY A 160 -16.38 19.41 -1.20
N ALA A 161 -15.19 19.54 -0.61
CA ALA A 161 -14.42 20.77 -0.64
C ALA A 161 -13.91 21.08 -2.06
N ASP A 162 -13.99 22.35 -2.45
CA ASP A 162 -13.58 22.81 -3.79
C ASP A 162 -12.10 22.49 -4.08
N ALA A 163 -11.23 22.67 -3.08
CA ALA A 163 -9.82 22.34 -3.21
C ALA A 163 -9.60 20.84 -3.44
N TYR A 164 -10.29 19.96 -2.70
CA TYR A 164 -10.20 18.52 -2.90
C TYR A 164 -10.63 18.10 -4.30
N ARG A 165 -11.76 18.66 -4.77
CA ARG A 165 -12.27 18.42 -6.13
C ARG A 165 -11.35 18.96 -7.21
N ALA A 166 -10.71 20.11 -6.97
CA ALA A 166 -9.71 20.66 -7.87
C ALA A 166 -8.48 19.74 -7.94
N GLY A 167 -7.99 19.22 -6.81
CA GLY A 167 -6.88 18.26 -6.77
C GLY A 167 -7.22 16.94 -7.44
N ALA A 168 -8.42 16.40 -7.21
CA ALA A 168 -8.88 15.17 -7.85
C ALA A 168 -8.96 15.27 -9.39
N LYS A 169 -9.20 16.47 -9.94
CA LYS A 169 -9.20 16.71 -11.40
C LYS A 169 -7.80 16.74 -12.03
N VAL A 170 -6.74 16.75 -11.22
CA VAL A 170 -5.35 16.72 -11.70
C VAL A 170 -4.92 15.30 -12.07
N LEU A 171 -5.51 14.28 -11.42
CA LEU A 171 -5.29 12.85 -11.69
C LEU A 171 -5.72 12.49 -13.11
#